data_AF-A0A8T6L2I8-F1
#
_entry.id   AF-A0A8T6L2I8-F1
#
_cell.length_a   1.000
_cell.length_b   1.000
_cell.length_c   1.000
_cell.angle_alpha   90.00
_cell.angle_beta   90.00
_cell.angle_gamma   90.00
#
_symmetry.space_group_name_H-M   'P 1'
#
loop_
_entity.id
_entity.type
_entity.pdbx_description
1 polymer ?
#
loop_
_entity_poly.entity_id
_entity_poly.type
_entity_poly.pdbx_seq_one_letter_code
_entity_poly.pdbx_strand_id
1 'polypeptide(L)'
;MSIGMRWLVRIVVGLFITGIFAVGAGFWYVITRDAREPSMLAFRSDCASCHGEDLKGTDRGPNLLVQLTSGDSAEELIQSIARYHPELVAEAEYPEPMVKALALYISEQRQEIPSTADSHIHTIPEGVVESRHHNFTIELVTEVGKGPYSIAPLPDGRILLVEKVRGLSVIDTSGQQGELVEGTPRAWSEIAKVRGSYAVLGAMLDVELHPDYATNGWIYLSHSDRCQFDCGSPWPVTMVRVVRGRLDGNRWVDAEVIWSVDKDKYTVVPDTVASGRLAFDHEGYGYVTVGGKSTYDNLHVMDTPYGKIHRFRDDGAIPTDNPFWQAEHLRDPASSRNTVWSYGHRTAQGLTSDPRTGDIWATEMGPRGGDEINLIQRGGNYGWPLYTEGLDYNAEYISIGQDLGLDFAFSETIPPVVDFTPAPSLSNLSFHEGDKFPNWQNDLLVGSLRAQTLFRVRIEGGEVVEKEKLVTKLGRIRDVEMGSDGFVYVLIEHNETGSLLRLVPTS
;
A
#
# COMPACT_ATOMS: atom_id res chain seq x y z
N MET A 1 -8.05 44.99 1.60
CA MET A 1 -6.71 44.35 1.46
C MET A 1 -6.43 44.17 -0.02
N SER A 2 -5.38 44.78 -0.56
CA SER A 2 -5.08 44.72 -2.00
C SER A 2 -4.72 43.31 -2.44
N ILE A 3 -4.96 42.99 -3.71
CA ILE A 3 -4.65 41.69 -4.34
C ILE A 3 -3.17 41.31 -4.12
N GLY A 4 -2.25 42.29 -4.09
CA GLY A 4 -0.83 42.07 -3.80
C GLY A 4 -0.53 41.64 -2.35
N MET A 5 -1.33 42.04 -1.37
CA MET A 5 -1.11 41.69 0.04
C MET A 5 -1.55 40.24 0.34
N ARG A 6 -2.59 39.74 -0.35
CA ARG A 6 -2.98 38.32 -0.29
C ARG A 6 -1.92 37.40 -0.94
N TRP A 7 -1.23 37.88 -1.97
CA TRP A 7 -0.13 37.20 -2.63
C TRP A 7 1.13 37.11 -1.75
N LEU A 8 1.50 38.19 -1.07
CA LEU A 8 2.67 38.22 -0.18
C LEU A 8 2.47 37.33 1.06
N VAL A 9 1.26 37.32 1.64
CA VAL A 9 0.94 36.43 2.77
C VAL A 9 1.00 34.96 2.35
N ARG A 10 0.56 34.61 1.12
CA ARG A 10 0.71 33.24 0.57
C ARG A 10 2.16 32.82 0.34
N ILE A 11 3.03 33.75 -0.09
CA ILE A 11 4.46 33.47 -0.28
C ILE A 11 5.16 33.30 1.07
N VAL A 12 4.88 34.16 2.05
CA VAL A 12 5.54 34.09 3.38
C VAL A 12 5.05 32.88 4.18
N VAL A 13 3.75 32.57 4.13
CA VAL A 13 3.20 31.33 4.71
C VAL A 13 3.72 30.10 3.95
N GLY A 14 3.81 30.15 2.62
CA GLY A 14 4.40 29.10 1.81
C GLY A 14 5.86 28.83 2.14
N LEU A 15 6.68 29.87 2.33
CA LEU A 15 8.11 29.74 2.65
C LEU A 15 8.36 29.23 4.08
N PHE A 16 7.57 29.68 5.07
CA PHE A 16 7.68 29.19 6.45
C PHE A 16 7.16 27.75 6.60
N ILE A 17 6.13 27.36 5.84
CA ILE A 17 5.63 25.98 5.77
C ILE A 17 6.62 25.08 5.02
N THR A 18 7.23 25.52 3.92
CA THR A 18 8.21 24.69 3.18
C THR A 18 9.48 24.36 3.97
N GLY A 19 9.86 25.16 4.97
CA GLY A 19 11.01 24.87 5.83
C GLY A 19 10.76 23.74 6.84
N ILE A 20 9.48 23.44 7.13
CA ILE A 20 9.08 22.43 8.14
C ILE A 20 8.36 21.23 7.49
N PHE A 21 7.77 21.38 6.30
CA PHE A 21 6.83 20.40 5.73
C PHE A 21 7.31 19.65 4.47
N ALA A 22 8.58 19.76 4.07
CA ALA A 22 9.16 19.02 2.94
C ALA A 22 9.43 17.51 3.23
N VAL A 23 8.67 16.91 4.17
CA VAL A 23 9.10 15.71 4.92
C VAL A 23 8.16 14.49 4.77
N GLY A 24 7.05 14.59 4.06
CA GLY A 24 5.94 13.64 4.24
C GLY A 24 6.14 12.16 3.86
N ALA A 25 7.02 11.80 2.91
CA ALA A 25 7.11 10.38 2.52
C ALA A 25 8.44 9.94 1.89
N GLY A 26 9.07 10.80 1.10
CA GLY A 26 10.47 10.60 0.67
C GLY A 26 11.48 10.83 1.80
N PHE A 27 11.10 11.53 2.87
CA PHE A 27 11.96 11.80 4.01
C PHE A 27 12.03 10.60 4.95
N TRP A 28 10.95 9.83 5.07
CA TRP A 28 10.93 8.69 5.99
C TRP A 28 11.74 7.50 5.50
N TYR A 29 11.70 7.24 4.19
CA TYR A 29 12.57 6.28 3.52
C TYR A 29 14.06 6.68 3.55
N VAL A 30 14.37 7.95 3.85
CA VAL A 30 15.72 8.54 3.74
C VAL A 30 16.37 8.85 5.09
N ILE A 31 15.61 9.05 6.18
CA ILE A 31 16.20 9.21 7.53
C ILE A 31 16.58 7.85 8.15
N THR A 32 15.92 6.76 7.77
CA THR A 32 16.09 5.44 8.41
C THR A 32 17.34 4.69 7.97
N ARG A 33 18.12 5.23 7.02
CA ARG A 33 19.32 4.53 6.55
C ARG A 33 20.50 4.62 7.53
N ASP A 34 20.51 5.60 8.45
CA ASP A 34 21.62 5.81 9.41
C ASP A 34 21.18 6.14 10.86
N ALA A 35 19.89 6.37 11.13
CA ALA A 35 19.39 6.44 12.50
C ALA A 35 19.12 5.01 12.99
N ARG A 36 20.10 4.43 13.69
CA ARG A 36 19.95 3.17 14.45
C ARG A 36 18.55 3.08 15.07
N GLU A 37 17.76 2.08 14.65
CA GLU A 37 16.38 1.87 15.12
C GLU A 37 16.35 1.87 16.67
N PRO A 38 15.56 2.75 17.33
CA PRO A 38 15.63 2.93 18.78
C PRO A 38 15.47 1.62 19.59
N SER A 39 14.55 0.77 19.17
CA SER A 39 14.33 -0.59 19.72
C SER A 39 15.52 -1.52 19.53
N MET A 40 16.21 -1.48 18.39
CA MET A 40 17.43 -2.27 18.18
C MET A 40 18.52 -1.84 19.16
N LEU A 41 18.66 -0.53 19.38
CA LEU A 41 19.64 0.00 20.34
C LEU A 41 19.28 -0.36 21.78
N ALA A 42 18.02 -0.19 22.15
CA ALA A 42 17.48 -0.61 23.44
C ALA A 42 17.75 -2.10 23.67
N PHE A 43 17.44 -2.96 22.69
CA PHE A 43 17.68 -4.40 22.77
C PHE A 43 19.17 -4.71 22.99
N ARG A 44 20.08 -4.05 22.24
CA ARG A 44 21.52 -4.26 22.39
C ARG A 44 22.06 -3.80 23.74
N SER A 45 21.53 -2.71 24.28
CA SER A 45 21.95 -2.19 25.58
C SER A 45 21.50 -3.14 26.69
N ASP A 46 20.23 -3.52 26.69
CA ASP A 46 19.58 -3.98 27.92
C ASP A 46 19.10 -5.44 27.84
N CYS A 47 18.94 -6.01 26.65
CA CYS A 47 18.48 -7.39 26.46
C CYS A 47 19.58 -8.35 25.96
N ALA A 48 20.54 -7.85 25.17
CA ALA A 48 21.54 -8.67 24.49
C ALA A 48 22.50 -9.40 25.45
N SER A 49 22.68 -8.92 26.69
CA SER A 49 23.50 -9.61 27.69
C SER A 49 22.90 -10.97 28.12
N CYS A 50 21.58 -11.13 28.00
CA CYS A 50 20.85 -12.38 28.25
C CYS A 50 20.57 -13.14 26.95
N HIS A 51 20.17 -12.44 25.89
CA HIS A 51 19.64 -13.05 24.68
C HIS A 51 20.61 -13.08 23.49
N GLY A 52 21.81 -12.52 23.64
CA GLY A 52 22.77 -12.34 22.55
C GLY A 52 22.38 -11.20 21.62
N GLU A 53 23.36 -10.59 20.94
CA GLU A 53 23.07 -9.54 19.94
C GLU A 53 22.28 -10.07 18.73
N ASP A 54 22.35 -11.38 18.49
CA ASP A 54 21.68 -12.08 17.39
C ASP A 54 20.41 -12.85 17.84
N LEU A 55 19.92 -12.58 19.06
CA LEU A 55 18.72 -13.17 19.65
C LEU A 55 18.82 -14.70 19.88
N LYS A 56 19.99 -15.32 19.72
CA LYS A 56 20.15 -16.79 19.84
C LYS A 56 20.32 -17.31 21.28
N GLY A 57 20.24 -16.42 22.27
CA GLY A 57 20.41 -16.76 23.68
C GLY A 57 21.87 -16.77 24.12
N THR A 58 22.06 -16.79 25.42
CA THR A 58 23.36 -16.98 26.08
C THR A 58 23.17 -17.94 27.26
N ASP A 59 24.22 -18.20 28.04
CA ASP A 59 24.09 -18.95 29.30
C ASP A 59 23.18 -18.27 30.34
N ARG A 60 22.82 -16.99 30.13
CA ARG A 60 21.96 -16.21 31.02
C ARG A 60 20.50 -16.13 30.57
N GLY A 61 20.19 -16.46 29.31
CA GLY A 61 18.85 -16.24 28.78
C GLY A 61 18.55 -17.07 27.52
N PRO A 62 17.27 -17.38 27.27
CA PRO A 62 16.87 -18.26 26.18
C PRO A 62 17.11 -17.62 24.81
N ASN A 63 17.17 -18.48 23.80
CA ASN A 63 17.04 -18.13 22.39
C ASN A 63 15.64 -17.55 22.14
N LEU A 64 15.55 -16.36 21.56
CA LEU A 64 14.30 -15.67 21.25
C LEU A 64 13.78 -15.94 19.83
N LEU A 65 14.49 -16.76 19.03
CA LEU A 65 14.12 -17.13 17.66
C LEU A 65 13.51 -18.54 17.57
N VAL A 66 13.46 -19.29 18.67
CA VAL A 66 12.78 -20.60 18.75
C VAL A 66 11.36 -20.44 19.28
N GLN A 67 10.55 -21.50 19.25
CA GLN A 67 9.22 -21.46 19.87
C GLN A 67 9.33 -21.06 21.34
N LEU A 68 8.53 -20.07 21.76
CA LEU A 68 8.56 -19.53 23.11
C LEU A 68 7.34 -20.01 23.90
N THR A 69 7.48 -20.12 25.22
CA THR A 69 6.35 -20.45 26.10
C THR A 69 5.33 -19.30 26.17
N SER A 70 5.77 -18.06 25.98
CA SER A 70 4.95 -16.84 25.93
C SER A 70 5.70 -15.79 25.11
N GLY A 71 5.31 -15.62 23.84
CA GLY A 71 6.01 -14.75 22.89
C GLY A 71 5.86 -15.16 21.43
N ASP A 72 4.82 -15.95 21.11
CA ASP A 72 4.54 -16.34 19.72
C ASP A 72 3.79 -15.23 18.96
N SER A 73 3.27 -14.23 19.67
CA SER A 73 2.72 -12.98 19.12
C SER A 73 3.42 -11.74 19.67
N ALA A 74 3.28 -10.61 18.99
CA ALA A 74 3.77 -9.31 19.49
C ALA A 74 3.12 -8.97 20.85
N GLU A 75 1.83 -9.25 21.03
CA GLU A 75 1.11 -9.02 22.28
C GLU A 75 1.67 -9.86 23.44
N GLU A 76 1.93 -11.15 23.21
CA GLU A 76 2.56 -11.99 24.23
C GLU A 76 3.98 -11.50 24.58
N LEU A 77 4.74 -11.02 23.59
CA LEU A 77 6.07 -10.43 23.82
C LEU A 77 5.96 -9.14 24.65
N ILE A 78 4.98 -8.27 24.38
CA ILE A 78 4.72 -7.06 25.18
C ILE A 78 4.48 -7.45 26.64
N GLN A 79 3.57 -8.40 26.87
CA GLN A 79 3.23 -8.88 28.21
C GLN A 79 4.42 -9.55 28.91
N SER A 80 5.24 -10.28 28.17
CA SER A 80 6.43 -10.95 28.69
C SER A 80 7.49 -9.93 29.11
N ILE A 81 7.83 -8.98 28.24
CA ILE A 81 8.81 -7.91 28.53
C ILE A 81 8.35 -7.07 29.73
N ALA A 82 7.08 -6.67 29.76
CA ALA A 82 6.51 -5.90 30.87
C ALA A 82 6.54 -6.64 32.21
N ARG A 83 6.41 -7.98 32.20
CA ARG A 83 6.38 -8.80 33.42
C ARG A 83 7.76 -9.10 34.01
N TYR A 84 8.76 -9.35 33.17
CA TYR A 84 10.08 -9.84 33.62
C TYR A 84 11.09 -8.72 33.88
N HIS A 85 10.76 -7.48 33.53
CA HIS A 85 11.55 -6.30 33.87
C HIS A 85 10.72 -5.21 34.57
N PRO A 86 10.00 -5.54 35.67
CA PRO A 86 9.15 -4.57 36.34
C PRO A 86 9.93 -3.38 36.90
N GLU A 87 11.21 -3.57 37.26
CA GLU A 87 12.13 -2.50 37.66
C GLU A 87 12.49 -1.52 36.53
N LEU A 88 12.68 -2.01 35.29
CA LEU A 88 12.94 -1.16 34.12
C LEU A 88 11.72 -0.31 33.75
N VAL A 89 10.51 -0.84 33.98
CA VAL A 89 9.23 -0.14 33.71
C VAL A 89 8.88 0.82 34.85
N ALA A 90 9.11 0.44 36.11
CA ALA A 90 8.71 1.21 37.29
C ALA A 90 9.57 2.46 37.55
N GLU A 91 10.84 2.48 37.13
CA GLU A 91 11.70 3.67 37.23
C GLU A 91 11.63 4.60 36.01
N ALA A 92 10.69 4.35 35.08
CA ALA A 92 10.54 5.05 33.80
C ALA A 92 11.77 4.95 32.87
N GLU A 93 12.61 3.94 33.06
CA GLU A 93 13.75 3.65 32.18
C GLU A 93 13.26 3.09 30.81
N TYR A 94 12.12 2.41 30.81
CA TYR A 94 11.42 1.91 29.62
C TYR A 94 9.94 2.34 29.59
N PRO A 95 9.58 3.40 28.85
CA PRO A 95 8.18 3.79 28.69
C PRO A 95 7.42 2.73 27.86
N GLU A 96 6.09 2.64 28.04
CA GLU A 96 5.21 1.66 27.37
C GLU A 96 5.41 1.56 25.84
N PRO A 97 5.55 2.68 25.08
CA PRO A 97 5.89 2.63 23.66
C PRO A 97 7.18 1.87 23.36
N MET A 98 8.20 2.00 24.21
CA MET A 98 9.48 1.31 24.03
C MET A 98 9.35 -0.20 24.26
N VAL A 99 8.51 -0.62 25.22
CA VAL A 99 8.20 -2.04 25.42
C VAL A 99 7.53 -2.63 24.16
N LYS A 100 6.54 -1.94 23.60
CA LYS A 100 5.93 -2.32 22.31
C LYS A 100 6.97 -2.32 21.19
N ALA A 101 7.83 -1.31 21.13
CA ALA A 101 8.89 -1.20 20.13
C ALA A 101 9.89 -2.37 20.17
N LEU A 102 10.27 -2.84 21.36
CA LEU A 102 11.11 -4.02 21.55
C LEU A 102 10.40 -5.30 21.13
N ALA A 103 9.13 -5.47 21.52
CA ALA A 103 8.32 -6.61 21.12
C ALA A 103 8.17 -6.70 19.58
N LEU A 104 7.93 -5.56 18.92
CA LEU A 104 7.89 -5.47 17.46
C LEU A 104 9.24 -5.86 16.84
N TYR A 105 10.36 -5.32 17.35
CA TYR A 105 11.69 -5.67 16.85
C TYR A 105 11.97 -7.18 16.96
N ILE A 106 11.72 -7.78 18.13
CA ILE A 106 11.89 -9.23 18.35
C ILE A 106 10.97 -10.03 17.41
N SER A 107 9.70 -9.62 17.28
CA SER A 107 8.75 -10.28 16.39
C SER A 107 9.18 -10.19 14.91
N GLU A 108 9.71 -9.06 14.46
CA GLU A 108 10.25 -8.90 13.12
C GLU A 108 11.43 -9.85 12.87
N GLN A 109 12.35 -9.97 13.83
CA GLN A 109 13.46 -10.92 13.73
C GLN A 109 12.97 -12.39 13.69
N ARG A 110 12.02 -12.75 14.55
CA ARG A 110 11.39 -14.10 14.57
C ARG A 110 10.70 -14.43 13.25
N GLN A 111 10.13 -13.42 12.60
CA GLN A 111 9.42 -13.58 11.33
C GLN A 111 10.30 -13.41 10.09
N GLU A 112 11.60 -13.19 10.28
CA GLU A 112 12.59 -12.90 9.24
C GLU A 112 12.22 -11.69 8.37
N ILE A 113 11.54 -10.69 8.95
CA ILE A 113 11.22 -9.44 8.26
C ILE A 113 12.48 -8.56 8.28
N PRO A 114 13.03 -8.17 7.11
CA PRO A 114 14.25 -7.39 7.04
C PRO A 114 14.04 -5.98 7.60
N SER A 115 15.08 -5.37 8.16
CA SER A 115 15.03 -4.00 8.68
C SER A 115 14.82 -2.96 7.58
N THR A 116 15.37 -3.20 6.39
CA THR A 116 15.17 -2.38 5.20
C THR A 116 14.48 -3.17 4.10
N ALA A 117 13.66 -2.46 3.32
CA ALA A 117 12.95 -3.05 2.20
C ALA A 117 13.85 -3.01 0.95
N ASP A 118 14.99 -3.72 0.99
CA ASP A 118 15.96 -3.68 -0.10
C ASP A 118 15.39 -4.34 -1.38
N SER A 119 15.66 -3.72 -2.53
CA SER A 119 15.43 -4.31 -3.85
C SER A 119 16.69 -5.07 -4.22
N HIS A 120 16.81 -6.33 -3.79
CA HIS A 120 17.91 -7.22 -4.20
C HIS A 120 17.42 -8.18 -5.28
N ILE A 121 18.35 -8.79 -6.01
CA ILE A 121 18.03 -9.92 -6.89
C ILE A 121 17.52 -11.06 -6.00
N HIS A 122 16.32 -11.55 -6.29
CA HIS A 122 15.67 -12.62 -5.55
C HIS A 122 15.89 -13.95 -6.26
N THR A 123 16.02 -15.01 -5.47
CA THR A 123 16.13 -16.36 -6.02
C THR A 123 14.74 -16.94 -6.12
N ILE A 124 14.31 -17.24 -7.35
CA ILE A 124 13.12 -18.06 -7.55
C ILE A 124 13.43 -19.45 -6.97
N PRO A 125 12.66 -19.94 -5.98
CA PRO A 125 12.91 -21.25 -5.38
C PRO A 125 13.00 -22.34 -6.45
N GLU A 126 14.09 -23.10 -6.41
CA GLU A 126 14.22 -24.30 -7.23
C GLU A 126 13.38 -25.43 -6.62
N GLY A 127 12.50 -26.04 -7.41
CA GLY A 127 11.70 -27.19 -6.99
C GLY A 127 10.32 -26.82 -6.42
N VAL A 128 9.74 -27.78 -5.70
CA VAL A 128 8.37 -27.70 -5.20
C VAL A 128 8.32 -26.90 -3.91
N VAL A 129 7.46 -25.89 -3.89
CA VAL A 129 6.99 -25.20 -2.69
C VAL A 129 5.80 -25.97 -2.15
N GLU A 130 5.90 -26.38 -0.89
CA GLU A 130 4.81 -27.02 -0.17
C GLU A 130 3.96 -25.96 0.54
N SER A 131 2.64 -26.06 0.41
CA SER A 131 1.68 -25.31 1.23
C SER A 131 0.64 -26.26 1.81
N ARG A 132 -0.17 -25.78 2.75
CA ARG A 132 -1.16 -26.61 3.43
C ARG A 132 -2.16 -27.29 2.50
N HIS A 133 -2.54 -26.64 1.40
CA HIS A 133 -3.60 -27.14 0.52
C HIS A 133 -3.16 -27.47 -0.91
N HIS A 134 -2.01 -26.96 -1.35
CA HIS A 134 -1.44 -27.22 -2.69
C HIS A 134 0.07 -27.14 -2.71
N ASN A 135 0.69 -28.02 -3.47
CA ASN A 135 2.11 -27.92 -3.80
C ASN A 135 2.25 -27.25 -5.16
N PHE A 136 3.29 -26.44 -5.36
CA PHE A 136 3.50 -25.71 -6.61
C PHE A 136 4.96 -25.41 -6.89
N THR A 137 5.31 -25.20 -8.14
CA THR A 137 6.57 -24.59 -8.55
C THR A 137 6.35 -23.13 -8.91
N ILE A 138 7.43 -22.34 -8.92
CA ILE A 138 7.40 -20.94 -9.33
C ILE A 138 8.19 -20.82 -10.63
N GLU A 139 7.54 -20.29 -11.67
CA GLU A 139 8.14 -20.08 -12.97
C GLU A 139 8.39 -18.59 -13.22
N LEU A 140 9.57 -18.27 -13.74
CA LEU A 140 9.82 -16.95 -14.34
C LEU A 140 9.06 -16.88 -15.67
N VAL A 141 8.10 -15.97 -15.77
CA VAL A 141 7.47 -15.64 -17.05
C VAL A 141 8.43 -14.76 -17.85
N THR A 142 8.87 -13.65 -17.24
CA THR A 142 9.79 -12.70 -17.86
C THR A 142 10.41 -11.76 -16.84
N GLU A 143 11.57 -11.21 -17.20
CA GLU A 143 12.11 -10.03 -16.54
C GLU A 143 11.41 -8.79 -17.09
N VAL A 144 11.11 -7.84 -16.20
CA VAL A 144 10.48 -6.57 -16.55
C VAL A 144 11.37 -5.41 -16.14
N GLY A 145 11.12 -4.23 -16.69
CA GLY A 145 11.94 -3.07 -16.40
C GLY A 145 11.72 -2.50 -14.99
N LYS A 146 12.20 -1.27 -14.82
CA LYS A 146 12.35 -0.63 -13.51
C LYS A 146 11.02 -0.26 -12.87
N GLY A 147 10.84 -0.70 -11.63
CA GLY A 147 9.73 -0.30 -10.76
C GLY A 147 8.37 -0.68 -11.32
N PRO A 148 8.12 -1.97 -11.64
CA PRO A 148 6.78 -2.42 -11.99
C PRO A 148 5.83 -2.12 -10.82
N TYR A 149 4.57 -1.82 -11.12
CA TYR A 149 3.55 -1.47 -10.13
C TYR A 149 2.32 -2.35 -10.18
N SER A 150 1.84 -2.66 -11.38
CA SER A 150 0.56 -3.31 -11.58
C SER A 150 0.57 -4.16 -12.85
N ILE A 151 -0.18 -5.25 -12.83
CA ILE A 151 -0.50 -6.06 -14.00
C ILE A 151 -2.01 -6.24 -14.15
N ALA A 152 -2.48 -6.44 -15.37
CA ALA A 152 -3.84 -6.89 -15.62
C ALA A 152 -3.84 -7.99 -16.70
N PRO A 153 -4.05 -9.26 -16.33
CA PRO A 153 -4.20 -10.35 -17.28
C PRO A 153 -5.41 -10.16 -18.21
N LEU A 154 -5.19 -10.27 -19.51
CA LEU A 154 -6.22 -10.12 -20.55
C LEU A 154 -6.87 -11.47 -20.87
N PRO A 155 -8.14 -11.50 -21.33
CA PRO A 155 -8.82 -12.75 -21.70
C PRO A 155 -8.15 -13.56 -22.82
N ASP A 156 -7.28 -12.93 -23.62
CA ASP A 156 -6.52 -13.59 -24.68
C ASP A 156 -5.16 -14.13 -24.23
N GLY A 157 -4.88 -14.10 -22.93
CA GLY A 157 -3.64 -14.60 -22.31
C GLY A 157 -2.45 -13.64 -22.37
N ARG A 158 -2.61 -12.44 -22.96
CA ARG A 158 -1.63 -11.36 -22.80
C ARG A 158 -1.77 -10.74 -21.41
N ILE A 159 -0.77 -9.97 -20.99
CA ILE A 159 -0.78 -9.28 -19.69
C ILE A 159 -0.42 -7.82 -19.91
N LEU A 160 -1.28 -6.91 -19.47
CA LEU A 160 -0.93 -5.49 -19.36
C LEU A 160 0.04 -5.33 -18.19
N LEU A 161 1.11 -4.55 -18.40
CA LEU A 161 2.11 -4.26 -17.37
C LEU A 161 2.29 -2.75 -17.25
N VAL A 162 2.11 -2.25 -16.02
CA VAL A 162 2.44 -0.88 -15.65
C VAL A 162 3.76 -0.82 -14.90
N GLU A 163 4.62 0.08 -15.35
CA GLU A 163 5.89 0.42 -14.72
C GLU A 163 5.92 1.90 -14.34
N LYS A 164 6.22 2.20 -13.06
CA LYS A 164 6.09 3.53 -12.45
C LYS A 164 6.67 4.66 -13.29
N VAL A 165 7.84 4.42 -13.88
CA VAL A 165 8.64 5.45 -14.55
C VAL A 165 8.70 5.28 -16.07
N ARG A 166 8.11 4.22 -16.62
CA ARG A 166 8.10 3.94 -18.07
C ARG A 166 6.72 4.14 -18.68
N GLY A 167 5.68 3.57 -18.08
CA GLY A 167 4.31 3.62 -18.61
C GLY A 167 3.68 2.23 -18.72
N LEU A 168 2.75 2.09 -19.67
CA LEU A 168 2.06 0.84 -19.96
C LEU A 168 2.77 0.08 -21.08
N SER A 169 2.90 -1.23 -20.96
CA SER A 169 3.31 -2.15 -22.02
C SER A 169 2.45 -3.41 -21.99
N VAL A 170 2.62 -4.28 -22.97
CA VAL A 170 1.93 -5.58 -23.04
C VAL A 170 2.98 -6.69 -23.07
N ILE A 171 2.81 -7.69 -22.20
CA ILE A 171 3.53 -8.96 -22.26
C ILE A 171 2.68 -9.92 -23.10
N ASP A 172 3.28 -10.48 -24.14
CA ASP A 172 2.59 -11.43 -25.01
C ASP A 172 2.46 -12.84 -24.40
N THR A 173 1.75 -13.74 -25.07
CA THR A 173 1.51 -15.11 -24.61
C THR A 173 2.78 -15.98 -24.56
N SER A 174 3.90 -15.50 -25.14
CA SER A 174 5.20 -16.16 -25.04
C SER A 174 6.05 -15.64 -23.86
N GLY A 175 5.55 -14.64 -23.12
CA GLY A 175 6.26 -13.98 -22.04
C GLY A 175 7.16 -12.84 -22.51
N GLN A 176 7.07 -12.38 -23.76
CA GLN A 176 7.87 -11.27 -24.23
C GLN A 176 7.20 -9.92 -23.92
N GLN A 177 7.90 -9.04 -23.20
CA GLN A 177 7.47 -7.65 -23.02
C GLN A 177 7.64 -6.86 -24.32
N GLY A 178 6.56 -6.26 -24.81
CA GLY A 178 6.56 -5.38 -25.99
C GLY A 178 7.02 -3.94 -25.70
N GLU A 179 6.92 -3.10 -26.73
CA GLU A 179 7.14 -1.66 -26.62
C GLU A 179 6.09 -0.99 -25.71
N LEU A 180 6.37 0.23 -25.28
CA LEU A 180 5.38 1.03 -24.54
C LEU A 180 4.19 1.36 -25.43
N VAL A 181 2.99 1.30 -24.87
CA VAL A 181 1.74 1.67 -25.55
C VAL A 181 1.76 3.16 -25.83
N GLU A 182 1.63 3.53 -27.10
CA GLU A 182 1.66 4.93 -27.52
C GLU A 182 0.36 5.64 -27.13
N GLY A 183 0.47 6.87 -26.62
CA GLY A 183 -0.69 7.70 -26.29
C GLY A 183 -1.24 7.51 -24.87
N THR A 184 -0.69 6.60 -24.06
CA THR A 184 -1.02 6.53 -22.63
C THR A 184 -0.51 7.76 -21.87
N PRO A 185 -1.04 8.04 -20.66
CA PRO A 185 -0.49 9.09 -19.80
C PRO A 185 1.03 8.97 -19.62
N ARG A 186 1.70 10.12 -19.57
CA ARG A 186 3.15 10.18 -19.45
C ARG A 186 3.59 9.84 -18.02
N ALA A 187 4.43 8.82 -17.90
CA ALA A 187 5.21 8.57 -16.70
C ALA A 187 6.47 9.46 -16.64
N TRP A 188 6.97 9.72 -15.44
CA TRP A 188 8.13 10.56 -15.18
C TRP A 188 9.11 9.83 -14.28
N SER A 189 10.38 9.83 -14.67
CA SER A 189 11.47 9.17 -13.94
C SER A 189 12.13 10.05 -12.88
N GLU A 190 11.84 11.35 -12.83
CA GLU A 190 12.61 12.32 -12.03
C GLU A 190 11.79 13.51 -11.53
N ILE A 191 12.11 13.98 -10.31
CA ILE A 191 11.94 15.37 -9.83
C ILE A 191 13.12 15.89 -9.02
N ALA A 192 13.44 15.26 -7.89
CA ALA A 192 14.44 15.78 -6.96
C ALA A 192 15.25 14.65 -6.32
N LYS A 193 16.57 14.81 -6.28
CA LYS A 193 17.47 13.96 -5.50
C LYS A 193 17.61 14.55 -4.10
N VAL A 194 16.98 13.92 -3.11
CA VAL A 194 17.13 14.30 -1.70
C VAL A 194 18.01 13.26 -1.04
N ARG A 195 19.23 13.66 -0.65
CA ARG A 195 20.21 12.82 0.07
C ARG A 195 20.43 11.41 -0.50
N GLY A 196 20.36 11.26 -1.83
CA GLY A 196 20.62 9.99 -2.50
C GLY A 196 19.37 9.21 -2.96
N SER A 197 18.17 9.61 -2.56
CA SER A 197 16.90 9.04 -3.05
C SER A 197 16.16 10.00 -3.97
N TYR A 198 15.47 9.46 -4.97
CA TYR A 198 14.66 10.24 -5.91
C TYR A 198 13.21 10.34 -5.39
N ALA A 199 12.70 11.55 -5.26
CA ALA A 199 11.26 11.75 -5.22
C ALA A 199 10.73 11.63 -6.66
N VAL A 200 9.89 10.62 -6.90
CA VAL A 200 9.23 10.40 -8.20
C VAL A 200 7.81 10.98 -8.08
N LEU A 201 7.55 12.11 -8.72
CA LEU A 201 6.18 12.59 -8.96
C LEU A 201 5.91 12.56 -10.47
N GLY A 202 4.78 11.95 -10.84
CA GLY A 202 4.44 11.64 -12.22
C GLY A 202 4.51 10.14 -12.52
N ALA A 203 4.23 9.26 -11.57
CA ALA A 203 4.30 7.83 -11.80
C ALA A 203 3.04 7.30 -12.49
N MET A 204 3.18 6.27 -13.34
CA MET A 204 2.07 5.39 -13.68
C MET A 204 1.82 4.45 -12.49
N LEU A 205 0.56 4.19 -12.15
CA LEU A 205 0.18 3.45 -10.96
C LEU A 205 -0.52 2.16 -11.40
N ASP A 206 -1.84 2.12 -11.40
CA ASP A 206 -2.59 0.88 -11.60
C ASP A 206 -3.14 0.74 -13.01
N VAL A 207 -3.35 -0.51 -13.43
CA VAL A 207 -4.15 -0.87 -14.59
C VAL A 207 -5.26 -1.83 -14.15
N GLU A 208 -6.49 -1.56 -14.56
CA GLU A 208 -7.64 -2.39 -14.25
C GLU A 208 -8.51 -2.56 -15.50
N LEU A 209 -9.09 -3.73 -15.68
CA LEU A 209 -10.00 -3.98 -16.79
C LEU A 209 -11.42 -3.58 -16.40
N HIS A 210 -12.18 -3.09 -17.37
CA HIS A 210 -13.63 -3.01 -17.17
C HIS A 210 -14.21 -4.42 -16.89
N PRO A 211 -15.21 -4.58 -16.01
CA PRO A 211 -15.87 -5.88 -15.79
C PRO A 211 -16.34 -6.56 -17.09
N ASP A 212 -16.96 -5.79 -18.00
CA ASP A 212 -17.32 -6.21 -19.36
C ASP A 212 -16.21 -6.04 -20.43
N TYR A 213 -14.92 -6.10 -20.07
CA TYR A 213 -13.81 -5.88 -21.00
C TYR A 213 -13.91 -6.72 -22.29
N ALA A 214 -14.33 -7.98 -22.18
CA ALA A 214 -14.50 -8.86 -23.33
C ALA A 214 -15.48 -8.32 -24.39
N THR A 215 -16.42 -7.46 -23.97
CA THR A 215 -17.41 -6.84 -24.86
C THR A 215 -17.01 -5.45 -25.30
N ASN A 216 -16.45 -4.64 -24.39
CA ASN A 216 -16.26 -3.21 -24.61
C ASN A 216 -14.80 -2.76 -24.73
N GLY A 217 -13.82 -3.59 -24.40
CA GLY A 217 -12.39 -3.33 -24.50
C GLY A 217 -11.85 -2.20 -23.61
N TRP A 218 -12.62 -1.71 -22.64
CA TRP A 218 -12.24 -0.58 -21.80
C TRP A 218 -11.19 -0.97 -20.74
N ILE A 219 -10.11 -0.21 -20.71
CA ILE A 219 -9.01 -0.34 -19.74
C ILE A 219 -8.95 0.96 -18.95
N TYR A 220 -8.77 0.86 -17.64
CA TYR A 220 -8.60 2.00 -16.75
C TYR A 220 -7.15 2.07 -16.30
N LEU A 221 -6.60 3.28 -16.27
CA LEU A 221 -5.27 3.56 -15.75
C LEU A 221 -5.40 4.61 -14.66
N SER A 222 -4.78 4.35 -13.51
CA SER A 222 -4.50 5.40 -12.54
C SER A 222 -3.05 5.88 -12.72
N HIS A 223 -2.86 7.19 -12.63
CA HIS A 223 -1.55 7.80 -12.75
C HIS A 223 -1.46 9.07 -11.92
N SER A 224 -0.24 9.51 -11.66
CA SER A 224 0.00 10.85 -11.13
C SER A 224 -0.23 11.89 -12.23
N ASP A 225 -1.32 12.67 -12.16
CA ASP A 225 -1.41 13.89 -12.96
C ASP A 225 -0.43 14.91 -12.41
N ARG A 226 0.43 15.44 -13.28
CA ARG A 226 1.55 16.29 -12.89
C ARG A 226 1.35 17.71 -13.36
N CYS A 227 1.53 18.64 -12.44
CA CYS A 227 1.41 20.06 -12.67
C CYS A 227 2.60 20.81 -12.05
N GLN A 228 2.96 22.00 -12.57
CA GLN A 228 3.99 22.85 -11.96
C GLN A 228 3.65 24.33 -12.08
N PHE A 229 4.11 24.99 -13.14
CA PHE A 229 3.98 26.44 -13.27
C PHE A 229 2.55 26.88 -13.59
N ASP A 230 1.77 26.03 -14.27
CA ASP A 230 0.37 26.24 -14.61
C ASP A 230 -0.59 26.12 -13.41
N CYS A 231 -0.18 25.44 -12.33
CA CYS A 231 -0.84 25.48 -11.02
C CYS A 231 -0.18 26.46 -10.04
N GLY A 232 0.75 27.30 -10.50
CA GLY A 232 1.39 28.31 -9.66
C GLY A 232 2.35 27.73 -8.61
N SER A 233 2.80 26.49 -8.77
CA SER A 233 3.78 25.87 -7.88
C SER A 233 5.21 26.02 -8.44
N PRO A 234 6.20 26.42 -7.62
CA PRO A 234 7.60 26.46 -8.04
C PRO A 234 8.20 25.05 -8.23
N TRP A 235 7.61 24.04 -7.58
CA TRP A 235 8.01 22.64 -7.68
C TRP A 235 6.92 21.84 -8.39
N PRO A 236 7.26 20.74 -9.10
CA PRO A 236 6.22 19.86 -9.60
C PRO A 236 5.39 19.33 -8.44
N VAL A 237 4.08 19.29 -8.66
CA VAL A 237 3.07 18.74 -7.75
C VAL A 237 2.22 17.75 -8.52
N THR A 238 1.67 16.77 -7.82
CA THR A 238 0.86 15.75 -8.46
C THR A 238 -0.42 15.45 -7.71
N MET A 239 -1.32 14.72 -8.37
CA MET A 239 -2.44 14.04 -7.77
C MET A 239 -2.84 12.81 -8.59
N VAL A 240 -3.29 11.74 -7.92
CA VAL A 240 -3.90 10.60 -8.59
C VAL A 240 -5.02 11.08 -9.52
N ARG A 241 -5.02 10.57 -10.74
CA ARG A 241 -6.07 10.71 -11.75
C ARG A 241 -6.35 9.34 -12.34
N VAL A 242 -7.62 9.09 -12.65
CA VAL A 242 -8.06 7.90 -13.39
C VAL A 242 -8.46 8.32 -14.79
N VAL A 243 -7.93 7.61 -15.78
CA VAL A 243 -8.33 7.71 -17.19
C VAL A 243 -8.77 6.34 -17.68
N ARG A 244 -9.55 6.30 -18.76
CA ARG A 244 -9.81 5.07 -19.52
C ARG A 244 -9.48 5.23 -20.99
N GLY A 245 -9.42 4.10 -21.68
CA GLY A 245 -9.17 4.01 -23.11
C GLY A 245 -9.21 2.57 -23.58
N ARG A 246 -8.86 2.37 -24.85
CA ARG A 246 -8.81 1.06 -25.50
C ARG A 246 -7.48 0.88 -26.22
N LEU A 247 -7.16 -0.37 -26.54
CA LEU A 247 -6.01 -0.69 -27.40
C LEU A 247 -6.45 -0.90 -28.86
N ASP A 248 -5.86 -0.13 -29.76
CA ASP A 248 -5.83 -0.39 -31.21
C ASP A 248 -4.39 -0.71 -31.62
N GLY A 249 -4.06 -2.00 -31.67
CA GLY A 249 -2.67 -2.45 -31.78
C GLY A 249 -1.87 -2.01 -30.55
N ASN A 250 -0.79 -1.24 -30.76
CA ASN A 250 0.04 -0.67 -29.70
C ASN A 250 -0.32 0.80 -29.36
N ARG A 251 -1.53 1.26 -29.70
CA ARG A 251 -1.97 2.63 -29.42
C ARG A 251 -3.14 2.66 -28.44
N TRP A 252 -3.08 3.62 -27.53
CA TRP A 252 -4.16 4.02 -26.65
C TRP A 252 -5.12 4.96 -27.38
N VAL A 253 -6.37 4.52 -27.53
CA VAL A 253 -7.43 5.26 -28.24
C VAL A 253 -8.64 5.48 -27.32
N ASP A 254 -9.57 6.33 -27.75
CA ASP A 254 -10.80 6.67 -27.00
C ASP A 254 -10.52 7.15 -25.56
N ALA A 255 -9.44 7.95 -25.39
CA ALA A 255 -8.97 8.36 -24.08
C ALA A 255 -9.94 9.34 -23.39
N GLU A 256 -10.36 9.00 -22.17
CA GLU A 256 -11.28 9.80 -21.35
C GLU A 256 -10.77 9.94 -19.92
N VAL A 257 -11.00 11.11 -19.30
CA VAL A 257 -10.74 11.31 -17.87
C VAL A 257 -11.97 10.85 -17.08
N ILE A 258 -11.77 9.92 -16.16
CA ILE A 258 -12.86 9.27 -15.39
C ILE A 258 -12.95 9.84 -13.99
N TRP A 259 -11.82 10.07 -13.35
CA TRP A 259 -11.80 10.67 -12.03
C TRP A 259 -10.60 11.59 -11.87
N SER A 260 -10.84 12.79 -11.34
CA SER A 260 -9.79 13.73 -10.99
C SER A 260 -10.31 14.73 -9.96
N VAL A 261 -9.38 15.46 -9.35
CA VAL A 261 -9.69 16.56 -8.42
C VAL A 261 -9.07 17.86 -8.91
N ASP A 262 -9.50 18.97 -8.30
CA ASP A 262 -8.97 20.29 -8.60
C ASP A 262 -7.45 20.37 -8.36
N LYS A 263 -6.78 21.18 -9.18
CA LYS A 263 -5.32 21.37 -9.11
C LYS A 263 -4.86 22.01 -7.80
N ASP A 264 -5.74 22.68 -7.06
CA ASP A 264 -5.44 23.21 -5.73
C ASP A 264 -5.15 22.12 -4.68
N LYS A 265 -5.55 20.87 -4.94
CA LYS A 265 -5.24 19.69 -4.10
C LYS A 265 -3.91 19.02 -4.46
N TYR A 266 -3.15 19.55 -5.42
CA TYR A 266 -1.92 18.89 -5.85
C TYR A 266 -0.80 19.21 -4.86
N THR A 267 -0.01 18.21 -4.49
CA THR A 267 1.05 18.35 -3.49
C THR A 267 2.39 17.84 -4.03
N VAL A 268 3.48 18.21 -3.36
CA VAL A 268 4.83 17.72 -3.67
C VAL A 268 5.10 16.30 -3.14
N VAL A 269 4.12 15.68 -2.48
CA VAL A 269 4.24 14.32 -1.94
C VAL A 269 3.89 13.31 -3.05
N PRO A 270 4.73 12.29 -3.31
CA PRO A 270 4.48 11.30 -4.36
C PRO A 270 3.15 10.57 -4.23
N ASP A 271 2.46 10.32 -5.34
CA ASP A 271 1.25 9.49 -5.31
C ASP A 271 1.55 8.01 -5.03
N THR A 272 2.78 7.54 -5.30
CA THR A 272 3.19 6.16 -4.99
C THR A 272 3.11 5.84 -3.49
N VAL A 273 3.17 6.86 -2.63
CA VAL A 273 2.94 6.72 -1.17
C VAL A 273 1.48 6.91 -0.77
N ALA A 274 0.68 7.49 -1.68
CA ALA A 274 -0.78 7.60 -1.58
C ALA A 274 -1.48 6.42 -2.28
N SER A 275 -0.75 5.45 -2.83
CA SER A 275 -1.27 4.33 -3.60
C SER A 275 -1.81 4.72 -4.99
N GLY A 276 -3.12 4.64 -5.24
CA GLY A 276 -3.74 4.78 -6.56
C GLY A 276 -4.32 3.48 -7.11
N ARG A 277 -4.65 2.50 -6.26
CA ARG A 277 -5.25 1.24 -6.72
C ARG A 277 -6.68 1.40 -7.19
N LEU A 278 -7.06 0.61 -8.19
CA LEU A 278 -8.37 0.55 -8.82
C LEU A 278 -9.04 -0.79 -8.51
N ALA A 279 -10.37 -0.79 -8.47
CA ALA A 279 -11.18 -2.00 -8.47
C ALA A 279 -12.57 -1.65 -9.00
N PHE A 280 -13.27 -2.64 -9.53
CA PHE A 280 -14.69 -2.53 -9.89
C PHE A 280 -15.53 -3.52 -9.09
N ASP A 281 -16.69 -3.08 -8.63
CA ASP A 281 -17.70 -3.99 -8.09
C ASP A 281 -18.60 -4.56 -9.21
N HIS A 282 -19.49 -5.48 -8.82
CA HIS A 282 -20.44 -6.11 -9.74
C HIS A 282 -21.58 -5.17 -10.19
N GLU A 283 -21.73 -4.00 -9.58
CA GLU A 283 -22.75 -3.01 -9.96
C GLU A 283 -22.22 -1.99 -10.98
N GLY A 284 -20.95 -2.11 -11.40
CA GLY A 284 -20.31 -1.24 -12.37
C GLY A 284 -19.78 0.06 -11.77
N TYR A 285 -19.58 0.12 -10.45
CA TYR A 285 -18.87 1.23 -9.82
C TYR A 285 -17.38 0.95 -9.76
N GLY A 286 -16.60 1.95 -10.16
CA GLY A 286 -15.15 1.98 -9.99
C GLY A 286 -14.76 2.64 -8.67
N TYR A 287 -13.68 2.15 -8.08
CA TYR A 287 -13.10 2.66 -6.85
C TYR A 287 -11.64 3.05 -7.07
N VAL A 288 -11.16 4.11 -6.41
CA VAL A 288 -9.74 4.48 -6.42
C VAL A 288 -9.24 4.84 -5.03
N THR A 289 -8.06 4.34 -4.66
CA THR A 289 -7.43 4.69 -3.39
C THR A 289 -6.60 5.97 -3.47
N VAL A 290 -6.68 6.77 -2.41
CA VAL A 290 -5.84 7.95 -2.20
C VAL A 290 -5.43 8.00 -0.73
N GLY A 291 -4.18 7.69 -0.43
CA GLY A 291 -3.62 7.73 0.92
C GLY A 291 -3.47 9.15 1.48
N GLY A 292 -2.98 9.27 2.70
CA GLY A 292 -2.96 10.52 3.48
C GLY A 292 -2.12 11.64 2.88
N LYS A 293 -1.11 11.31 2.06
CA LYS A 293 -0.35 12.20 1.15
C LYS A 293 0.07 13.58 1.71
N SER A 294 0.25 13.73 3.03
CA SER A 294 0.43 15.06 3.65
C SER A 294 0.69 14.98 5.18
N THR A 295 0.44 16.12 5.83
CA THR A 295 0.38 16.46 7.26
C THR A 295 -0.75 15.82 8.06
N TYR A 296 -1.54 14.94 7.44
CA TYR A 296 -2.68 14.23 8.03
C TYR A 296 -3.88 15.09 8.49
N ASP A 297 -3.72 16.42 8.55
CA ASP A 297 -4.73 17.42 8.91
C ASP A 297 -5.99 17.42 8.04
N ASN A 298 -5.91 16.88 6.83
CA ASN A 298 -7.02 16.85 5.86
C ASN A 298 -7.72 15.49 5.76
N LEU A 299 -7.28 14.46 6.49
CA LEU A 299 -7.80 13.09 6.36
C LEU A 299 -9.26 12.94 6.80
N HIS A 300 -9.74 13.83 7.66
CA HIS A 300 -11.13 13.85 8.14
C HIS A 300 -11.94 14.99 7.51
N VAL A 301 -11.35 15.76 6.59
CA VAL A 301 -12.02 16.80 5.82
C VAL A 301 -12.49 16.21 4.49
N MET A 302 -13.81 16.06 4.34
CA MET A 302 -14.40 15.37 3.18
C MET A 302 -14.18 16.10 1.85
N ASP A 303 -13.98 17.43 1.89
CA ASP A 303 -13.69 18.24 0.70
C ASP A 303 -12.25 18.11 0.19
N THR A 304 -11.48 17.17 0.77
CA THR A 304 -10.12 16.83 0.32
C THR A 304 -10.01 15.34 -0.02
N PRO A 305 -9.12 14.98 -0.96
CA PRO A 305 -9.05 13.61 -1.45
C PRO A 305 -8.21 12.68 -0.57
N TYR A 306 -7.48 13.22 0.40
CA TYR A 306 -6.42 12.47 1.09
C TYR A 306 -6.96 11.51 2.14
N GLY A 307 -6.38 10.31 2.20
CA GLY A 307 -6.76 9.24 3.13
C GLY A 307 -8.18 8.73 2.90
N LYS A 308 -8.58 8.61 1.63
CA LYS A 308 -9.91 8.21 1.17
C LYS A 308 -9.84 7.08 0.17
N ILE A 309 -10.93 6.33 0.08
CA ILE A 309 -11.29 5.60 -1.13
C ILE A 309 -12.43 6.36 -1.79
N HIS A 310 -12.35 6.57 -3.09
CA HIS A 310 -13.38 7.26 -3.87
C HIS A 310 -14.16 6.29 -4.75
N ARG A 311 -15.46 6.53 -4.96
CA ARG A 311 -16.36 5.75 -5.82
C ARG A 311 -16.94 6.62 -6.95
N PHE A 312 -16.91 6.09 -8.17
CA PHE A 312 -17.44 6.68 -9.40
C PHE A 312 -18.12 5.60 -10.27
N ARG A 313 -18.93 5.99 -11.26
CA ARG A 313 -19.41 5.05 -12.30
C ARG A 313 -18.29 4.77 -13.30
N ASP A 314 -18.36 3.65 -14.01
CA ASP A 314 -17.45 3.31 -15.11
C ASP A 314 -17.20 4.46 -16.12
N ASP A 315 -18.21 5.28 -16.42
CA ASP A 315 -18.10 6.45 -17.28
C ASP A 315 -17.59 7.74 -16.59
N GLY A 316 -17.25 7.68 -15.30
CA GLY A 316 -16.81 8.80 -14.49
C GLY A 316 -17.93 9.65 -13.89
N ALA A 317 -19.20 9.36 -14.19
CA ALA A 317 -20.31 10.02 -13.54
C ALA A 317 -20.31 9.72 -12.03
N ILE A 318 -20.69 10.70 -11.22
CA ILE A 318 -20.65 10.56 -9.77
C ILE A 318 -21.99 9.99 -9.27
N PRO A 319 -21.99 8.84 -8.56
CA PRO A 319 -23.19 8.27 -8.00
C PRO A 319 -23.81 9.19 -6.93
N THR A 320 -25.10 9.52 -7.08
CA THR A 320 -25.82 10.40 -6.15
C THR A 320 -26.10 9.76 -4.79
N ASP A 321 -25.90 8.45 -4.70
CA ASP A 321 -26.00 7.65 -3.49
C ASP A 321 -24.63 7.47 -2.80
N ASN A 322 -23.59 8.22 -3.18
CA ASN A 322 -22.36 8.31 -2.38
C ASN A 322 -22.65 8.85 -0.97
N PRO A 323 -21.97 8.36 0.08
CA PRO A 323 -22.30 8.65 1.48
C PRO A 323 -22.22 10.12 1.86
N PHE A 324 -21.36 10.88 1.19
CA PHE A 324 -21.16 12.30 1.45
C PHE A 324 -21.67 13.20 0.32
N TRP A 325 -22.50 12.66 -0.58
CA TRP A 325 -23.05 13.39 -1.72
C TRP A 325 -23.77 14.68 -1.30
N GLN A 326 -23.47 15.77 -2.01
CA GLN A 326 -24.19 17.04 -1.95
C GLN A 326 -24.88 17.36 -3.26
N ALA A 327 -26.10 17.91 -3.17
CA ALA A 327 -26.83 18.40 -4.31
C ALA A 327 -26.02 19.44 -5.11
N GLU A 328 -26.12 19.40 -6.44
CA GLU A 328 -25.25 20.16 -7.35
C GLU A 328 -25.18 21.66 -7.05
N HIS A 329 -26.32 22.30 -6.69
CA HIS A 329 -26.38 23.73 -6.36
C HIS A 329 -25.67 24.11 -5.04
N LEU A 330 -25.29 23.14 -4.21
CA LEU A 330 -24.52 23.32 -2.98
C LEU A 330 -23.05 22.92 -3.15
N ARG A 331 -22.70 22.30 -4.29
CA ARG A 331 -21.40 21.71 -4.52
C ARG A 331 -20.37 22.79 -4.82
N ASP A 332 -19.27 22.78 -4.08
CA ASP A 332 -18.03 23.40 -4.53
C ASP A 332 -17.41 22.53 -5.64
N PRO A 333 -17.22 23.04 -6.87
CA PRO A 333 -16.57 22.30 -7.94
C PRO A 333 -15.17 21.78 -7.57
N ALA A 334 -14.48 22.44 -6.63
CA ALA A 334 -13.17 22.02 -6.14
C ALA A 334 -13.21 20.94 -5.04
N SER A 335 -14.40 20.58 -4.55
CA SER A 335 -14.57 19.56 -3.51
C SER A 335 -14.53 18.14 -4.09
N SER A 336 -13.76 17.28 -3.42
CA SER A 336 -13.73 15.82 -3.65
C SER A 336 -14.82 15.06 -2.90
N ARG A 337 -15.60 15.73 -2.03
CA ARG A 337 -16.56 15.11 -1.11
C ARG A 337 -17.52 14.16 -1.80
N ASN A 338 -18.03 14.58 -2.96
CA ASN A 338 -19.06 13.83 -3.67
C ASN A 338 -18.58 12.47 -4.20
N THR A 339 -17.28 12.22 -4.30
CA THR A 339 -16.74 10.91 -4.68
C THR A 339 -16.26 10.12 -3.48
N VAL A 340 -16.22 10.65 -2.26
CA VAL A 340 -15.72 9.92 -1.08
C VAL A 340 -16.64 8.74 -0.77
N TRP A 341 -16.06 7.55 -0.67
CA TRP A 341 -16.72 6.32 -0.24
C TRP A 341 -16.38 5.98 1.20
N SER A 342 -15.10 5.98 1.56
CA SER A 342 -14.60 5.80 2.92
C SER A 342 -13.44 6.74 3.23
N TYR A 343 -13.10 6.89 4.50
CA TYR A 343 -12.08 7.82 4.97
C TYR A 343 -11.34 7.32 6.21
N GLY A 344 -10.30 8.04 6.64
CA GLY A 344 -9.46 7.63 7.76
C GLY A 344 -8.44 6.56 7.36
N HIS A 345 -7.95 6.63 6.13
CA HIS A 345 -6.92 5.74 5.59
C HIS A 345 -5.53 6.39 5.62
N ARG A 346 -4.50 5.61 5.90
CA ARG A 346 -3.08 5.98 5.80
C ARG A 346 -2.55 5.78 4.39
N THR A 347 -2.37 4.53 3.96
CA THR A 347 -1.71 4.17 2.69
C THR A 347 -2.25 2.84 2.14
N ALA A 348 -3.44 2.87 1.52
CA ALA A 348 -4.14 1.69 1.02
C ALA A 348 -3.53 1.15 -0.30
N GLN A 349 -2.61 0.19 -0.26
CA GLN A 349 -1.72 -0.23 -1.37
C GLN A 349 -2.23 -1.38 -2.24
N GLY A 350 -3.38 -1.95 -1.86
CA GLY A 350 -4.11 -2.95 -2.60
C GLY A 350 -5.60 -2.62 -2.58
N LEU A 351 -6.31 -3.01 -3.64
CA LEU A 351 -7.75 -2.87 -3.74
C LEU A 351 -8.27 -4.00 -4.64
N THR A 352 -9.30 -4.71 -4.22
CA THR A 352 -9.93 -5.75 -5.03
C THR A 352 -11.41 -5.88 -4.66
N SER A 353 -12.20 -6.51 -5.54
CA SER A 353 -13.59 -6.85 -5.26
C SER A 353 -13.68 -8.33 -4.91
N ASP A 354 -14.48 -8.68 -3.90
CA ASP A 354 -14.86 -10.07 -3.64
C ASP A 354 -15.74 -10.57 -4.80
N PRO A 355 -15.31 -11.59 -5.56
CA PRO A 355 -16.04 -12.08 -6.72
C PRO A 355 -17.39 -12.74 -6.38
N ARG A 356 -17.66 -13.02 -5.10
CA ARG A 356 -18.93 -13.58 -4.65
C ARG A 356 -19.95 -12.52 -4.31
N THR A 357 -19.50 -11.41 -3.72
CA THR A 357 -20.40 -10.40 -3.13
C THR A 357 -20.33 -9.04 -3.82
N GLY A 358 -19.23 -8.73 -4.51
CA GLY A 358 -18.93 -7.39 -5.02
C GLY A 358 -18.37 -6.45 -3.96
N ASP A 359 -18.14 -6.93 -2.73
CA ASP A 359 -17.61 -6.10 -1.65
C ASP A 359 -16.15 -5.72 -1.92
N ILE A 360 -15.80 -4.48 -1.61
CA ILE A 360 -14.44 -3.98 -1.82
C ILE A 360 -13.56 -4.30 -0.62
N TRP A 361 -12.38 -4.85 -0.89
CA TRP A 361 -11.35 -5.16 0.10
C TRP A 361 -10.09 -4.37 -0.21
N ALA A 362 -9.39 -3.90 0.82
CA ALA A 362 -8.14 -3.17 0.68
C ALA A 362 -7.08 -3.70 1.65
N THR A 363 -5.83 -3.66 1.22
CA THR A 363 -4.69 -3.68 2.15
C THR A 363 -4.27 -2.26 2.45
N GLU A 364 -3.75 -2.04 3.64
CA GLU A 364 -3.22 -0.75 4.06
C GLU A 364 -1.90 -0.89 4.79
N MET A 365 -0.92 -0.05 4.44
CA MET A 365 0.35 0.01 5.16
C MET A 365 0.22 0.89 6.39
N GLY A 366 0.50 0.30 7.54
CA GLY A 366 0.65 0.99 8.81
C GLY A 366 1.98 1.75 8.90
N PRO A 367 2.21 2.41 10.04
CA PRO A 367 3.47 3.07 10.35
C PRO A 367 4.54 2.01 10.72
N ARG A 368 5.09 2.00 11.94
CA ARG A 368 5.95 0.90 12.40
C ARG A 368 5.09 -0.19 13.05
N GLY A 369 4.62 -1.15 12.24
CA GLY A 369 3.54 -2.07 12.62
C GLY A 369 2.18 -1.60 12.11
N GLY A 370 1.12 -2.37 12.36
CA GLY A 370 -0.26 -2.01 12.03
C GLY A 370 -0.58 -1.99 10.54
N ASP A 371 0.00 -2.90 9.75
CA ASP A 371 -0.54 -3.14 8.40
C ASP A 371 -1.89 -3.86 8.52
N GLU A 372 -2.80 -3.61 7.59
CA GLU A 372 -4.19 -4.04 7.71
C GLU A 372 -4.74 -4.68 6.43
N ILE A 373 -5.71 -5.58 6.59
CA ILE A 373 -6.69 -5.93 5.56
C ILE A 373 -8.06 -5.46 6.04
N ASN A 374 -8.72 -4.67 5.19
CA ASN A 374 -9.96 -3.97 5.49
C ASN A 374 -11.06 -4.36 4.52
N LEU A 375 -12.25 -4.71 5.04
CA LEU A 375 -13.49 -4.72 4.28
C LEU A 375 -14.03 -3.29 4.19
N ILE A 376 -14.11 -2.74 2.98
CA ILE A 376 -14.41 -1.32 2.72
C ILE A 376 -15.91 -1.05 2.74
N GLN A 377 -16.37 -0.31 3.74
CA GLN A 377 -17.79 -0.03 3.95
C GLN A 377 -18.15 1.41 3.56
N ARG A 378 -19.39 1.56 3.07
CA ARG A 378 -19.99 2.85 2.71
C ARG A 378 -19.96 3.83 3.89
N GLY A 379 -19.26 4.95 3.72
CA GLY A 379 -19.16 6.02 4.71
C GLY A 379 -18.27 5.68 5.90
N GLY A 380 -17.54 4.57 5.85
CA GLY A 380 -16.72 4.07 6.93
C GLY A 380 -15.54 4.98 7.28
N ASN A 381 -15.28 5.12 8.58
CA ASN A 381 -14.08 5.74 9.15
C ASN A 381 -13.11 4.64 9.59
N TYR A 382 -11.92 4.59 9.01
CA TYR A 382 -10.89 3.58 9.32
C TYR A 382 -9.90 4.04 10.41
N GLY A 383 -10.21 5.15 11.09
CA GLY A 383 -9.59 5.53 12.35
C GLY A 383 -8.24 6.23 12.25
N TRP A 384 -7.49 6.09 11.16
CA TRP A 384 -6.22 6.80 11.00
C TRP A 384 -6.42 8.33 10.95
N PRO A 385 -5.57 9.14 11.61
CA PRO A 385 -4.40 8.78 12.42
C PRO A 385 -4.64 8.69 13.93
N LEU A 386 -5.90 8.63 14.39
CA LEU A 386 -6.23 8.61 15.82
C LEU A 386 -6.07 7.20 16.42
N TYR A 387 -6.38 6.17 15.64
CA TYR A 387 -6.26 4.77 16.04
C TYR A 387 -5.34 4.01 15.08
N THR A 388 -4.43 3.22 15.62
CA THR A 388 -3.50 2.36 14.88
C THR A 388 -2.83 1.37 15.83
N GLU A 389 -2.54 0.17 15.34
CA GLU A 389 -1.71 -0.81 16.07
C GLU A 389 -0.20 -0.56 15.91
N GLY A 390 0.20 0.32 15.01
CA GLY A 390 1.61 0.65 14.81
C GLY A 390 2.12 1.73 15.77
N LEU A 391 3.44 1.87 15.81
CA LEU A 391 4.13 2.98 16.47
C LEU A 391 4.64 4.00 15.45
N ASP A 392 5.00 5.18 15.93
CA ASP A 392 5.93 6.02 15.19
C ASP A 392 7.30 5.31 15.15
N TYR A 393 8.08 5.52 14.09
CA TYR A 393 9.35 4.81 13.92
C TYR A 393 10.45 5.35 14.82
N ASN A 394 10.21 6.46 15.53
CA ASN A 394 11.00 6.88 16.69
C ASN A 394 10.71 6.05 17.96
N ALA A 395 9.87 5.01 17.88
CA ALA A 395 9.44 4.14 18.97
C ALA A 395 8.48 4.78 19.99
N GLU A 396 7.79 5.86 19.63
CA GLU A 396 6.71 6.49 20.41
C GLU A 396 5.32 6.09 19.88
N TYR A 397 4.27 6.32 20.70
CA TYR A 397 2.91 6.30 20.18
C TYR A 397 2.67 7.44 19.20
N ILE A 398 1.79 7.22 18.23
CA ILE A 398 1.41 8.24 17.26
C ILE A 398 0.46 9.23 17.92
N SER A 399 0.88 10.49 18.04
CA SER A 399 0.10 11.57 18.67
C SER A 399 -0.62 12.47 17.66
N ILE A 400 -0.29 12.39 16.36
CA ILE A 400 -0.70 13.42 15.39
C ILE A 400 -2.22 13.60 15.29
N GLY A 401 -3.02 12.53 15.47
CA GLY A 401 -4.48 12.66 15.51
C GLY A 401 -4.97 13.54 16.66
N GLN A 402 -4.37 13.38 17.85
CA GLN A 402 -4.67 14.19 19.02
C GLN A 402 -4.16 15.62 18.87
N ASP A 403 -2.95 15.80 18.30
CA ASP A 403 -2.36 17.11 18.04
C ASP A 403 -3.19 17.93 17.04
N LEU A 404 -3.88 17.26 16.11
CA LEU A 404 -4.84 17.85 15.17
C LEU A 404 -6.22 18.10 15.78
N GLY A 405 -6.45 17.70 17.03
CA GLY A 405 -7.74 17.85 17.72
C GLY A 405 -8.83 16.94 17.19
N LEU A 406 -8.49 15.79 16.61
CA LEU A 406 -9.47 14.77 16.24
C LEU A 406 -10.06 14.18 17.53
N ASP A 407 -11.39 14.14 17.59
CA ASP A 407 -12.16 13.70 18.75
C ASP A 407 -13.36 12.86 18.26
N PHE A 408 -13.08 11.61 17.93
CA PHE A 408 -14.10 10.59 17.65
C PHE A 408 -13.74 9.32 18.42
N ALA A 409 -14.74 8.60 18.90
CA ALA A 409 -14.53 7.38 19.67
C ALA A 409 -14.14 6.20 18.76
N PHE A 410 -13.44 5.21 19.33
CA PHE A 410 -13.10 3.97 18.60
C PHE A 410 -14.35 3.25 18.07
N SER A 411 -15.48 3.33 18.76
CA SER A 411 -16.77 2.79 18.32
C SER A 411 -17.34 3.47 17.06
N GLU A 412 -16.81 4.63 16.67
CA GLU A 412 -17.17 5.33 15.43
C GLU A 412 -16.23 4.97 14.27
N THR A 413 -15.34 4.01 14.49
CA THR A 413 -14.41 3.48 13.48
C THR A 413 -14.75 2.05 13.09
N ILE A 414 -14.20 1.62 11.95
CA ILE A 414 -14.27 0.25 11.48
C ILE A 414 -12.89 -0.37 11.72
N PRO A 415 -12.77 -1.37 12.60
CA PRO A 415 -11.50 -2.06 12.82
C PRO A 415 -11.13 -2.93 11.60
N PRO A 416 -9.84 -3.23 11.41
CA PRO A 416 -9.41 -4.12 10.33
C PRO A 416 -9.94 -5.54 10.55
N VAL A 417 -10.20 -6.23 9.44
CA VAL A 417 -10.53 -7.66 9.47
C VAL A 417 -9.28 -8.48 9.82
N VAL A 418 -8.11 -8.02 9.37
CA VAL A 418 -6.83 -8.65 9.69
C VAL A 418 -5.80 -7.59 10.07
N ASP A 419 -5.24 -7.72 11.27
CA ASP A 419 -4.02 -7.01 11.66
C ASP A 419 -2.77 -7.83 11.27
N PHE A 420 -1.82 -7.14 10.66
CA PHE A 420 -0.49 -7.61 10.33
C PHE A 420 0.55 -6.83 11.14
N THR A 421 0.53 -7.01 12.46
CA THR A 421 1.57 -6.51 13.36
C THR A 421 2.55 -7.63 13.76
N PRO A 422 3.88 -7.46 13.56
CA PRO A 422 4.58 -6.36 12.88
C PRO A 422 4.32 -6.29 11.36
N ALA A 423 4.53 -5.10 10.79
CA ALA A 423 4.16 -4.74 9.43
C ALA A 423 5.09 -5.37 8.36
N PRO A 424 4.57 -6.26 7.48
CA PRO A 424 5.31 -6.79 6.33
C PRO A 424 5.39 -5.81 5.14
N SER A 425 4.76 -4.64 5.24
CA SER A 425 4.49 -3.70 4.15
C SER A 425 3.63 -4.35 3.05
N LEU A 426 2.38 -4.67 3.39
CA LEU A 426 1.40 -5.27 2.47
C LEU A 426 1.27 -4.45 1.19
N SER A 427 1.23 -5.14 0.04
CA SER A 427 1.03 -4.55 -1.28
C SER A 427 -0.34 -4.93 -1.82
N ASN A 428 -0.49 -5.32 -3.09
CA ASN A 428 -1.80 -5.73 -3.60
C ASN A 428 -2.32 -7.01 -2.96
N LEU A 429 -3.63 -7.20 -3.09
CA LEU A 429 -4.35 -8.42 -2.77
C LEU A 429 -5.27 -8.79 -3.94
N SER A 430 -5.48 -10.09 -4.15
CA SER A 430 -6.49 -10.62 -5.09
C SER A 430 -7.19 -11.80 -4.44
N PHE A 431 -8.49 -11.95 -4.69
CA PHE A 431 -9.16 -13.21 -4.41
C PHE A 431 -8.69 -14.27 -5.38
N HIS A 432 -8.53 -15.49 -4.87
CA HIS A 432 -8.23 -16.63 -5.72
C HIS A 432 -9.51 -17.24 -6.29
N GLU A 433 -9.61 -17.27 -7.62
CA GLU A 433 -10.78 -17.78 -8.36
C GLU A 433 -10.42 -18.88 -9.38
N GLY A 434 -9.13 -19.25 -9.47
CA GLY A 434 -8.61 -20.16 -10.49
C GLY A 434 -8.96 -21.63 -10.28
N ASP A 435 -9.11 -22.38 -11.36
CA ASP A 435 -9.35 -23.83 -11.31
C ASP A 435 -8.09 -24.65 -10.94
N LYS A 436 -6.91 -24.03 -11.03
CA LYS A 436 -5.60 -24.67 -10.81
C LYS A 436 -5.29 -24.94 -9.33
N PHE A 437 -5.83 -24.12 -8.43
CA PHE A 437 -5.69 -24.29 -6.98
C PHE A 437 -7.07 -24.37 -6.32
N PRO A 438 -7.87 -25.43 -6.54
CA PRO A 438 -9.28 -25.49 -6.14
C PRO A 438 -9.51 -25.30 -4.62
N ASN A 439 -8.60 -25.79 -3.78
CA ASN A 439 -8.66 -25.59 -2.32
C ASN A 439 -8.23 -24.19 -1.84
N TRP A 440 -7.89 -23.25 -2.72
CA TRP A 440 -7.66 -21.84 -2.39
C TRP A 440 -8.83 -20.94 -2.80
N GLN A 441 -9.90 -21.50 -3.36
CA GLN A 441 -11.06 -20.75 -3.83
C GLN A 441 -11.60 -19.78 -2.77
N ASN A 442 -11.65 -18.49 -3.12
CA ASN A 442 -12.06 -17.36 -2.29
C ASN A 442 -11.10 -17.00 -1.13
N ASP A 443 -9.90 -17.59 -1.09
CA ASP A 443 -8.84 -17.09 -0.22
C ASP A 443 -8.24 -15.83 -0.83
N LEU A 444 -7.81 -14.92 0.04
CA LEU A 444 -7.02 -13.76 -0.37
C LEU A 444 -5.56 -14.17 -0.53
N LEU A 445 -5.00 -13.84 -1.68
CA LEU A 445 -3.56 -13.85 -1.92
C LEU A 445 -3.04 -12.43 -1.72
N VAL A 446 -2.05 -12.26 -0.86
CA VAL A 446 -1.60 -10.93 -0.42
C VAL A 446 -0.10 -10.81 -0.54
N GLY A 447 0.35 -9.85 -1.35
CA GLY A 447 1.76 -9.53 -1.51
C GLY A 447 2.31 -8.71 -0.35
N SER A 448 3.64 -8.74 -0.17
CA SER A 448 4.34 -7.85 0.75
C SER A 448 5.68 -7.40 0.20
N LEU A 449 5.99 -6.12 0.44
CA LEU A 449 7.21 -5.49 -0.06
C LEU A 449 8.39 -5.73 0.88
N ARG A 450 8.23 -5.44 2.18
CA ARG A 450 9.33 -5.52 3.15
C ARG A 450 9.58 -6.96 3.54
N ALA A 451 8.53 -7.71 3.89
CA ALA A 451 8.68 -9.13 4.26
C ALA A 451 8.97 -10.05 3.05
N GLN A 452 8.86 -9.55 1.83
CA GLN A 452 9.15 -10.31 0.60
C GLN A 452 8.42 -11.66 0.53
N THR A 453 7.18 -11.65 1.01
CA THR A 453 6.38 -12.85 1.29
C THR A 453 5.03 -12.75 0.59
N LEU A 454 4.63 -13.85 -0.06
CA LEU A 454 3.26 -14.07 -0.51
C LEU A 454 2.49 -14.76 0.60
N PHE A 455 1.38 -14.15 1.03
CA PHE A 455 0.49 -14.71 2.04
C PHE A 455 -0.78 -15.27 1.39
N ARG A 456 -1.34 -16.32 2.00
CA ARG A 456 -2.72 -16.75 1.79
C ARG A 456 -3.52 -16.53 3.06
N VAL A 457 -4.67 -15.89 2.94
CA VAL A 457 -5.56 -15.61 4.07
C VAL A 457 -6.96 -16.11 3.74
N ARG A 458 -7.48 -17.02 4.56
CA ARG A 458 -8.86 -17.49 4.48
C ARG A 458 -9.71 -16.77 5.51
N ILE A 459 -10.78 -16.13 5.03
CA ILE A 459 -11.74 -15.41 5.85
C ILE A 459 -13.10 -16.06 5.70
N GLU A 460 -13.70 -16.47 6.82
CA GLU A 460 -15.03 -17.07 6.88
C GLU A 460 -15.87 -16.33 7.92
N GLY A 461 -17.08 -15.89 7.54
CA GLY A 461 -17.96 -15.16 8.46
C GLY A 461 -17.40 -13.83 8.97
N GLY A 462 -16.44 -13.24 8.26
CA GLY A 462 -15.75 -12.02 8.67
C GLY A 462 -14.53 -12.24 9.58
N GLU A 463 -14.18 -13.50 9.87
CA GLU A 463 -13.08 -13.85 10.76
C GLU A 463 -11.97 -14.59 10.01
N VAL A 464 -10.72 -14.39 10.43
CA VAL A 464 -9.57 -15.13 9.87
C VAL A 464 -9.56 -16.54 10.44
N VAL A 465 -9.82 -17.53 9.58
CA VAL A 465 -9.71 -18.94 9.95
C VAL A 465 -8.36 -19.54 9.56
N GLU A 466 -7.67 -18.92 8.61
CA GLU A 466 -6.34 -19.37 8.20
C GLU A 466 -5.47 -18.23 7.68
N LYS A 467 -4.20 -18.20 8.09
CA LYS A 467 -3.17 -17.30 7.56
C LYS A 467 -1.88 -18.09 7.36
N GLU A 468 -1.36 -18.09 6.13
CA GLU A 468 -0.21 -18.89 5.73
C GLU A 468 0.79 -18.03 4.94
N LYS A 469 2.09 -18.22 5.19
CA LYS A 469 3.16 -17.72 4.33
C LYS A 469 3.38 -18.76 3.23
N LEU A 470 2.91 -18.49 2.01
CA LEU A 470 3.05 -19.42 0.88
C LEU A 470 4.51 -19.49 0.41
N VAL A 471 5.15 -18.32 0.24
CA VAL A 471 6.54 -18.23 -0.23
C VAL A 471 7.17 -17.02 0.44
N THR A 472 8.38 -17.19 0.97
CA THR A 472 9.18 -16.09 1.55
C THR A 472 10.42 -15.85 0.70
N LYS A 473 11.04 -14.67 0.84
CA LYS A 473 12.28 -14.29 0.13
C LYS A 473 12.17 -14.32 -1.41
N LEU A 474 10.94 -14.30 -1.94
CA LEU A 474 10.66 -14.28 -3.39
C LEU A 474 10.94 -12.91 -4.01
N GLY A 475 10.87 -11.90 -3.17
CA GLY A 475 11.15 -10.52 -3.50
C GLY A 475 10.11 -9.54 -3.07
N ARG A 476 10.33 -8.26 -3.36
CA ARG A 476 9.34 -7.23 -3.03
C ARG A 476 8.09 -7.45 -3.90
N ILE A 477 7.15 -8.24 -3.40
CA ILE A 477 5.92 -8.55 -4.13
C ILE A 477 5.07 -7.29 -4.14
N ARG A 478 4.88 -6.73 -5.32
CA ARG A 478 4.13 -5.49 -5.53
C ARG A 478 2.70 -5.78 -5.93
N ASP A 479 2.50 -6.81 -6.74
CA ASP A 479 1.20 -7.16 -7.29
C ASP A 479 1.00 -8.67 -7.31
N VAL A 480 -0.25 -9.09 -7.19
CA VAL A 480 -0.68 -10.47 -7.33
C VAL A 480 -2.03 -10.47 -8.02
N GLU A 481 -2.16 -11.21 -9.12
CA GLU A 481 -3.37 -11.23 -9.93
C GLU A 481 -3.68 -12.64 -10.43
N MET A 482 -4.97 -12.90 -10.66
CA MET A 482 -5.41 -14.14 -11.28
C MET A 482 -5.34 -14.04 -12.81
N GLY A 483 -4.66 -14.99 -13.44
CA GLY A 483 -4.65 -15.13 -14.90
C GLY A 483 -5.96 -15.72 -15.43
N SER A 484 -6.32 -15.36 -16.66
CA SER A 484 -7.45 -15.97 -17.38
C SER A 484 -7.28 -17.46 -17.65
N ASP A 485 -6.05 -17.97 -17.51
CA ASP A 485 -5.67 -19.38 -17.60
C ASP A 485 -5.75 -20.13 -16.25
N GLY A 486 -6.18 -19.44 -15.19
CA GLY A 486 -6.42 -19.98 -13.85
C GLY A 486 -5.18 -20.03 -12.96
N PHE A 487 -4.02 -19.54 -13.43
CA PHE A 487 -2.81 -19.47 -12.61
C PHE A 487 -2.72 -18.16 -11.82
N VAL A 488 -1.88 -18.15 -10.77
CA VAL A 488 -1.56 -16.96 -10.00
C VAL A 488 -0.31 -16.30 -10.58
N TYR A 489 -0.39 -15.02 -10.90
CA TYR A 489 0.73 -14.20 -11.34
C TYR A 489 1.21 -13.30 -10.21
N VAL A 490 2.53 -13.19 -10.05
CA VAL A 490 3.16 -12.42 -8.98
C VAL A 490 4.17 -11.46 -9.58
N LEU A 491 3.99 -10.16 -9.30
CA LEU A 491 4.86 -9.09 -9.80
C LEU A 491 5.88 -8.67 -8.74
N ILE A 492 7.15 -8.84 -9.05
CA ILE A 492 8.26 -8.48 -8.18
C ILE A 492 8.78 -7.09 -8.56
N GLU A 493 8.66 -6.14 -7.63
CA GLU A 493 9.19 -4.79 -7.77
C GLU A 493 10.69 -4.75 -7.49
N HIS A 494 11.44 -4.13 -8.41
CA HIS A 494 12.86 -3.87 -8.22
C HIS A 494 13.26 -2.53 -8.86
N ASN A 495 14.32 -1.91 -8.34
CA ASN A 495 14.80 -0.60 -8.79
C ASN A 495 15.61 -0.63 -10.10
N GLU A 496 15.95 -1.83 -10.58
CA GLU A 496 16.68 -2.07 -11.82
C GLU A 496 15.84 -2.97 -12.74
N THR A 497 15.80 -4.27 -12.45
CA THR A 497 15.02 -5.26 -13.20
C THR A 497 14.04 -5.97 -12.28
N GLY A 498 12.73 -5.81 -12.52
CA GLY A 498 11.68 -6.56 -11.85
C GLY A 498 11.44 -7.93 -12.51
N SER A 499 10.46 -8.69 -11.99
CA SER A 499 10.10 -9.98 -12.60
C SER A 499 8.60 -10.23 -12.53
N LEU A 500 8.07 -10.85 -13.57
CA LEU A 500 6.75 -11.46 -13.54
C LEU A 500 6.91 -12.96 -13.36
N LEU A 501 6.30 -13.48 -12.29
CA LEU A 501 6.34 -14.88 -11.93
C LEU A 501 4.95 -15.51 -12.06
N ARG A 502 4.91 -16.83 -12.22
CA ARG A 502 3.68 -17.62 -12.23
C ARG A 502 3.80 -18.80 -11.27
N LEU A 503 2.77 -19.02 -10.44
CA LEU A 503 2.67 -20.23 -9.63
C LEU A 503 2.03 -21.34 -10.44
N VAL A 504 2.65 -22.52 -10.48
CA VAL A 504 2.19 -23.68 -11.24
C VAL A 504 1.97 -24.85 -10.29
N PRO A 505 0.74 -25.38 -10.13
CA PRO A 505 0.49 -26.47 -9.20
C PRO A 505 1.24 -27.72 -9.64
N THR A 506 1.75 -28.47 -8.67
CA THR A 506 2.28 -29.81 -8.87
C THR A 506 1.23 -30.84 -8.47
N SER A 507 1.21 -31.96 -9.21
CA SER A 507 0.24 -33.07 -9.04
C SER A 507 0.07 -33.56 -7.61
#